data_AF-A0A9K3CXF6-F1
#
_entry.id   AF-A0A9K3CXF6-F1
#
_cell.length_a   1.000
_cell.length_b   1.000
_cell.length_c   1.000
_cell.angle_alpha   90.00
_cell.angle_beta   90.00
_cell.angle_gamma   90.00
#
_symmetry.space_group_name_H-M   'P 1'
#
loop_
_entity.id
_entity.type
_entity.pdbx_description
1 polymer ?
#
loop_
_entity_poly.entity_id
_entity_poly.type
_entity_poly.pdbx_seq_one_letter_code
_entity_poly.pdbx_strand_id
1 'polypeptide(L)'
;MSGDNVPRSLSEAEVETLRAENRRLREELSQTKKKAKADRRLQSAYEIILRSATLADIPTQERVMAYLNRCTVCERVFGSYEYLAGHYQRRHPDCAIPPKPLPFERPEGTHVGVQACMPGVAKFTQTRTVQSVSIQTTTPEPSPSLPIAVPVPEEEAGESVIEQEEDVTPMRTLVYNVDQYAPIGGQDDIRAGFDHTRAQMAAEREAVLAELVGTRSLQ
;
A
#
# COMPACT_ATOMS: atom_id res chain seq x y z
N MET A 1 -52.85 -22.30 -32.35
CA MET A 1 -51.78 -22.33 -33.36
C MET A 1 -50.47 -22.51 -32.62
N SER A 2 -50.02 -23.75 -32.49
CA SER A 2 -48.74 -24.09 -31.88
C SER A 2 -47.71 -24.01 -33.01
N GLY A 3 -46.97 -22.90 -33.07
CA GLY A 3 -45.89 -22.75 -34.05
C GLY A 3 -44.73 -23.63 -33.63
N ASP A 4 -44.43 -24.64 -34.44
CA ASP A 4 -43.28 -25.52 -34.27
C ASP A 4 -41.99 -24.69 -34.38
N ASN A 5 -41.44 -24.35 -33.21
CA ASN A 5 -40.13 -23.70 -33.12
C ASN A 5 -39.06 -24.80 -33.22
N VAL A 6 -38.83 -25.28 -34.43
CA VAL A 6 -37.76 -26.25 -34.69
C VAL A 6 -36.42 -25.52 -34.52
N PRO A 7 -35.56 -25.92 -33.58
CA PRO A 7 -34.26 -25.29 -33.39
C PRO A 7 -33.43 -25.46 -34.66
N ARG A 8 -32.99 -24.34 -35.23
CA ARG A 8 -32.09 -24.32 -36.38
C ARG A 8 -30.77 -25.01 -35.99
N SER A 9 -30.48 -26.13 -36.66
CA SER A 9 -29.19 -26.81 -36.53
C SER A 9 -28.07 -25.88 -36.99
N LEU A 10 -27.14 -25.58 -36.09
CA LEU A 10 -25.93 -24.82 -36.40
C LEU A 10 -24.97 -25.69 -37.21
N SER A 11 -24.31 -25.08 -38.19
CA SER A 11 -23.21 -25.69 -38.92
C SER A 11 -21.99 -25.87 -38.02
N GLU A 12 -21.12 -26.83 -38.35
CA GLU A 12 -19.89 -27.07 -37.61
C GLU A 12 -18.96 -25.84 -37.59
N ALA A 13 -18.95 -25.05 -38.66
CA ALA A 13 -18.21 -23.80 -38.75
C ALA A 13 -18.73 -22.73 -37.76
N GLU A 14 -20.05 -22.63 -37.59
CA GLU A 14 -20.65 -21.73 -36.59
C GLU A 14 -20.28 -22.18 -35.17
N VAL A 15 -20.29 -23.48 -34.90
CA VAL A 15 -19.89 -24.02 -33.59
C VAL A 15 -18.42 -23.72 -33.27
N GLU A 16 -17.50 -23.88 -34.23
CA GLU A 16 -16.09 -23.56 -33.98
C GLU A 16 -15.87 -22.06 -33.80
N THR A 17 -16.59 -21.22 -34.55
CA THR A 17 -16.56 -19.76 -34.37
C THR A 17 -17.00 -19.37 -32.96
N LEU A 18 -18.10 -19.95 -32.46
CA LEU A 18 -18.59 -19.71 -31.10
C LEU A 18 -17.64 -20.21 -30.03
N ARG A 19 -16.92 -21.32 -30.27
CA ARG A 19 -15.88 -21.81 -29.36
C ARG A 19 -14.68 -20.88 -29.31
N ALA A 20 -14.22 -20.39 -30.46
CA ALA A 20 -13.13 -19.43 -30.55
C ALA A 20 -13.49 -18.11 -29.84
N GLU A 21 -14.71 -17.61 -30.05
CA GLU A 21 -15.23 -16.43 -29.35
C GLU A 21 -15.31 -16.66 -27.84
N ASN A 22 -15.81 -17.81 -27.38
CA ASN A 22 -15.83 -18.16 -25.96
C ASN A 22 -14.42 -18.19 -25.34
N ARG A 23 -13.42 -18.72 -26.06
CA ARG A 23 -12.02 -18.70 -25.59
C ARG A 23 -11.53 -17.27 -25.42
N ARG A 24 -11.73 -16.41 -26.44
CA ARG A 24 -11.37 -14.99 -26.39
C ARG A 24 -12.03 -14.25 -25.23
N LEU A 25 -13.35 -14.41 -25.06
CA LEU A 25 -14.08 -13.76 -23.97
C LEU A 25 -13.58 -14.19 -22.59
N ARG A 26 -13.24 -15.47 -22.41
CA ARG A 26 -12.65 -15.96 -21.15
C ARG A 26 -11.28 -15.34 -20.87
N GLU A 27 -10.45 -15.16 -21.88
CA GLU A 27 -9.16 -14.49 -21.76
C GLU A 27 -9.32 -13.02 -21.40
N GLU A 28 -10.23 -12.31 -22.05
CA GLU A 28 -10.55 -10.91 -21.76
C GLU A 28 -11.08 -10.75 -20.32
N LEU A 29 -11.95 -11.65 -19.88
CA LEU A 29 -12.46 -11.67 -18.51
C LEU A 29 -11.34 -11.95 -17.49
N SER A 30 -10.40 -12.84 -17.82
CA SER A 30 -9.21 -13.09 -16.99
C SER A 30 -8.32 -11.84 -16.89
N GLN A 31 -8.09 -11.13 -18.00
CA GLN A 31 -7.31 -9.90 -18.04
C GLN A 31 -7.97 -8.76 -17.25
N THR A 32 -9.26 -8.54 -17.44
CA THR A 32 -10.01 -7.51 -16.68
C THR A 32 -10.02 -7.80 -15.18
N LYS A 33 -10.16 -9.07 -14.76
CA LYS A 33 -10.02 -9.47 -13.35
C LYS A 33 -8.63 -9.18 -12.79
N LYS A 34 -7.56 -9.46 -13.55
CA LYS A 34 -6.18 -9.14 -13.15
C LYS A 34 -6.00 -7.63 -12.99
N LYS A 35 -6.50 -6.83 -13.94
CA LYS A 35 -6.46 -5.36 -13.88
C LYS A 35 -7.21 -4.82 -12.66
N ALA A 36 -8.46 -5.24 -12.45
CA ALA A 36 -9.27 -4.82 -11.30
C ALA A 36 -8.61 -5.15 -9.96
N LYS A 37 -7.89 -6.28 -9.87
CA LYS A 37 -7.12 -6.65 -8.67
C LYS A 37 -5.91 -5.73 -8.45
N ALA A 38 -5.22 -5.33 -9.52
CA ALA A 38 -4.13 -4.36 -9.44
C ALA A 38 -4.63 -2.97 -9.04
N ASP A 39 -5.74 -2.51 -9.63
CA ASP A 39 -6.35 -1.21 -9.32
C ASP A 39 -6.79 -1.13 -7.85
N ARG A 40 -7.40 -2.19 -7.30
CA ARG A 40 -7.74 -2.26 -5.87
C ARG A 40 -6.52 -2.15 -4.96
N ARG A 41 -5.38 -2.74 -5.35
CA ARG A 41 -4.12 -2.62 -4.58
C ARG A 41 -3.59 -1.20 -4.61
N LEU A 42 -3.64 -0.55 -5.77
CA LEU A 42 -3.22 0.84 -5.93
C LEU A 42 -4.12 1.80 -5.11
N GLN A 43 -5.44 1.63 -5.18
CA GLN A 43 -6.39 2.40 -4.36
C GLN A 43 -6.13 2.22 -2.87
N SER A 44 -5.92 0.98 -2.40
CA SER A 44 -5.59 0.73 -1.01
C SER A 44 -4.27 1.39 -0.58
N ALA A 45 -3.25 1.41 -1.44
CA ALA A 45 -2.00 2.11 -1.15
C ALA A 45 -2.20 3.63 -1.08
N TYR A 46 -2.98 4.19 -2.01
CA TYR A 46 -3.30 5.61 -2.03
C TYR A 46 -4.09 6.05 -0.79
N GLU A 47 -5.05 5.25 -0.33
CA GLU A 47 -5.78 5.50 0.92
C GLU A 47 -4.86 5.52 2.14
N ILE A 48 -3.86 4.62 2.20
CA ILE A 48 -2.88 4.60 3.28
C ILE A 48 -2.03 5.87 3.24
N ILE A 49 -1.54 6.26 2.06
CA ILE A 49 -0.74 7.48 1.88
C ILE A 49 -1.56 8.70 2.28
N LEU A 50 -2.80 8.83 1.81
CA LEU A 50 -3.68 9.95 2.17
C LEU A 50 -3.94 10.01 3.67
N ARG A 51 -4.22 8.87 4.33
CA ARG A 51 -4.35 8.84 5.79
C ARG A 51 -3.08 9.30 6.48
N SER A 52 -1.91 8.84 6.03
CA SER A 52 -0.64 9.29 6.61
C SER A 52 -0.37 10.79 6.39
N ALA A 53 -0.72 11.34 5.22
CA ALA A 53 -0.53 12.74 4.88
C ALA A 53 -1.48 13.66 5.68
N THR A 54 -2.75 13.28 5.85
CA THR A 54 -3.69 14.05 6.70
C THR A 54 -3.27 14.10 8.17
N LEU A 55 -2.41 13.18 8.59
CA LEU A 55 -1.91 13.11 9.95
C LEU A 55 -0.56 13.83 10.11
N ALA A 56 0.06 14.31 9.03
CA ALA A 56 1.35 15.01 9.08
C ALA A 56 1.29 16.38 9.78
N ASP A 57 0.12 17.03 9.82
CA ASP A 57 -0.12 18.27 10.58
C ASP A 57 -0.32 18.01 12.09
N ILE A 58 -0.37 16.74 12.52
CA ILE A 58 -0.42 16.39 13.94
C ILE A 58 1.03 16.34 14.45
N PRO A 59 1.44 17.22 15.39
CA PRO A 59 2.85 17.43 15.77
C PRO A 59 3.51 16.26 16.51
N THR A 60 2.84 15.10 16.63
CA THR A 60 3.37 13.91 17.30
C THR A 60 3.09 12.67 16.45
N GLN A 61 4.17 12.05 15.97
CA GLN A 61 4.17 10.78 15.23
C GLN A 61 3.37 9.67 15.95
N GLU A 62 3.32 9.69 17.28
CA GLU A 62 2.55 8.76 18.11
C GLU A 62 1.03 8.87 17.89
N ARG A 63 0.51 10.10 17.74
CA ARG A 63 -0.92 10.30 17.47
C ARG A 63 -1.31 9.77 16.10
N VAL A 64 -0.45 9.95 15.10
CA VAL A 64 -0.64 9.41 13.74
C VAL A 64 -0.80 7.89 13.77
N MET A 65 0.05 7.20 14.54
CA MET A 65 0.02 5.75 14.66
C MET A 65 -1.24 5.22 15.34
N ALA A 66 -1.87 6.01 16.22
CA ALA A 66 -3.11 5.64 16.89
C ALA A 66 -4.33 5.58 15.94
N TYR A 67 -4.29 6.25 14.79
CA TYR A 67 -5.38 6.26 13.80
C TYR A 67 -5.21 5.22 12.68
N LEU A 68 -4.08 4.52 12.62
CA LEU A 68 -3.80 3.52 11.59
C LEU A 68 -4.13 2.11 12.10
N ASN A 69 -4.72 1.28 11.23
CA ASN A 69 -4.87 -0.15 11.52
C ASN A 69 -3.51 -0.83 11.32
N ARG A 70 -2.61 -0.74 12.31
CA ARG A 70 -1.24 -1.26 12.26
C ARG A 70 -1.06 -2.45 13.19
N CYS A 71 -0.31 -3.45 12.76
CA CYS A 71 0.13 -4.54 13.63
C CYS A 71 1.27 -4.06 14.51
N THR A 72 1.16 -4.21 15.82
CA THR A 72 2.20 -3.81 16.79
C THR A 72 3.37 -4.78 16.84
N VAL A 73 3.22 -6.00 16.30
CA VAL A 73 4.27 -7.03 16.31
C VAL A 73 5.17 -6.96 15.08
N CYS A 74 4.59 -6.80 13.88
CA CYS A 74 5.34 -6.75 12.61
C CYS A 74 5.21 -5.42 11.86
N GLU A 75 4.62 -4.41 12.50
CA GLU A 75 4.53 -3.03 12.02
C GLU A 75 3.75 -2.80 10.71
N ARG A 76 3.12 -3.85 10.16
CA ARG A 76 2.38 -3.77 8.90
C ARG A 76 1.09 -2.96 9.04
N VAL A 77 0.83 -2.07 8.08
CA VAL A 77 -0.38 -1.24 8.03
C VAL A 77 -1.44 -1.85 7.11
N PHE A 78 -2.70 -1.76 7.52
CA PHE A 78 -3.86 -2.31 6.82
C PHE A 78 -4.89 -1.22 6.51
N GLY A 79 -5.60 -1.37 5.40
CA GLY A 79 -6.67 -0.42 5.02
C GLY A 79 -7.89 -0.49 5.95
N SER A 80 -8.17 -1.66 6.52
CA SER A 80 -9.30 -1.91 7.42
C SER A 80 -8.95 -2.72 8.66
N TYR A 81 -9.73 -2.54 9.72
CA TYR A 81 -9.56 -3.25 10.99
C TYR A 81 -9.84 -4.76 10.87
N GLU A 82 -10.79 -5.18 10.03
CA GLU A 82 -11.08 -6.62 9.83
C GLU A 82 -9.88 -7.36 9.22
N TYR A 83 -9.13 -6.69 8.33
CA TYR A 83 -7.90 -7.25 7.77
C TYR A 83 -6.77 -7.34 8.82
N LEU A 84 -6.68 -6.37 9.71
CA LEU A 84 -5.77 -6.41 10.86
C LEU A 84 -6.12 -7.57 11.79
N ALA A 85 -7.39 -7.72 12.16
CA ALA A 85 -7.85 -8.80 13.03
C ALA A 85 -7.56 -10.19 12.44
N GLY A 86 -7.88 -10.38 11.16
CA GLY A 86 -7.56 -11.63 10.44
C GLY A 86 -6.05 -11.85 10.23
N HIS A 87 -5.24 -10.79 10.28
CA HIS A 87 -3.78 -10.92 10.28
C HIS A 87 -3.27 -11.47 11.63
N TYR A 88 -3.75 -10.93 12.76
CA TYR A 88 -3.39 -11.45 14.09
C TYR A 88 -3.77 -12.92 14.25
N GLN A 89 -4.99 -13.30 13.91
CA GLN A 89 -5.44 -14.69 14.01
C GLN A 89 -4.55 -15.70 13.26
N ARG A 90 -3.94 -15.29 12.13
CA ARG A 90 -3.12 -16.18 11.29
C ARG A 90 -1.62 -16.10 11.56
N ARG A 91 -1.13 -14.95 12.03
CA ARG A 91 0.32 -14.69 12.15
C ARG A 91 0.78 -14.48 13.59
N HIS A 92 -0.12 -14.08 14.48
CA HIS A 92 0.13 -13.74 15.87
C HIS A 92 -1.01 -14.29 16.76
N PRO A 93 -1.28 -15.61 16.76
CA PRO A 93 -2.44 -16.20 17.43
C PRO A 93 -2.43 -15.97 18.95
N ASP A 94 -1.24 -15.84 19.54
CA ASP A 94 -1.05 -15.65 20.98
C ASP A 94 -1.03 -14.17 21.40
N CYS A 95 -1.10 -13.24 20.43
CA CYS A 95 -1.07 -11.81 20.71
C CYS A 95 -2.48 -11.23 20.75
N ALA A 96 -2.74 -10.39 21.75
CA ALA A 96 -3.98 -9.62 21.81
C ALA A 96 -4.09 -8.66 20.61
N ILE A 97 -5.24 -8.68 19.94
CA ILE A 97 -5.53 -7.77 18.84
C ILE A 97 -5.70 -6.37 19.44
N PRO A 98 -4.98 -5.35 18.95
CA PRO A 98 -5.12 -3.98 19.46
C PRO A 98 -6.56 -3.49 19.24
N PRO A 99 -7.09 -2.63 20.13
CA PRO A 99 -8.45 -2.11 19.99
C PRO A 99 -8.61 -1.34 18.67
N LYS A 100 -9.85 -1.30 18.17
CA LYS A 100 -10.18 -0.58 16.93
C LYS A 100 -9.79 0.90 17.09
N PRO A 101 -9.04 1.49 16.14
CA PRO A 101 -8.73 2.91 16.14
C PRO A 101 -10.01 3.73 16.24
N LEU A 102 -9.96 4.84 16.99
CA LEU A 102 -11.07 5.77 17.04
C LEU A 102 -11.36 6.28 15.62
N PRO A 103 -12.64 6.43 15.24
CA PRO A 103 -12.96 7.09 13.98
C PRO A 103 -12.27 8.47 13.98
N PHE A 104 -11.63 8.81 12.86
CA PHE A 104 -11.07 10.14 12.70
C PHE A 104 -12.24 11.13 12.63
N GLU A 105 -12.61 11.68 13.78
CA GLU A 105 -13.46 12.85 13.84
C GLU A 105 -12.64 14.01 13.31
N ARG A 106 -12.97 14.44 12.09
CA ARG A 106 -12.35 15.64 11.52
C ARG A 106 -12.67 16.78 12.49
N PRO A 107 -11.67 17.48 13.05
CA PRO A 107 -11.93 18.60 13.94
C PRO A 107 -12.85 19.60 13.24
N GLU A 108 -14.00 19.86 13.85
CA GLU A 108 -14.99 20.80 13.34
C GLU A 108 -14.33 22.19 13.25
N GLY A 109 -14.01 22.63 12.02
CA GLY A 109 -13.39 23.93 11.77
C GLY A 109 -12.31 23.94 10.70
N THR A 110 -11.68 22.80 10.38
CA THR A 110 -10.69 22.75 9.30
C THR A 110 -11.37 22.41 7.97
N HIS A 111 -12.06 23.40 7.40
CA HIS A 111 -12.51 23.36 6.01
C HIS A 111 -11.27 23.50 5.10
N VAL A 112 -10.49 22.42 4.96
CA VAL A 112 -9.59 22.30 3.81
C VAL A 112 -10.52 22.10 2.62
N GLY A 113 -10.82 23.19 1.92
CA GLY A 113 -11.55 23.15 0.67
C GLY A 113 -10.76 22.32 -0.33
N VAL A 114 -11.04 21.01 -0.38
CA VAL A 114 -10.61 20.17 -1.50
C VAL A 114 -11.46 20.61 -2.67
N GLN A 115 -11.06 21.71 -3.30
CA GLN A 115 -11.62 22.15 -4.56
C GLN A 115 -11.29 21.03 -5.55
N ALA A 116 -12.29 20.20 -5.84
CA ALA A 116 -12.21 19.14 -6.82
C ALA A 116 -11.95 19.78 -8.19
N CYS A 117 -10.68 20.00 -8.53
CA CYS A 117 -10.26 20.36 -9.87
C CYS A 117 -10.43 19.12 -10.75
N MET A 118 -11.65 18.89 -11.22
CA MET A 118 -11.94 18.00 -12.35
C MET A 118 -11.28 18.63 -13.60
N PRO A 119 -10.30 17.98 -14.24
CA PRO A 119 -9.73 18.50 -15.48
C PRO A 119 -10.70 18.20 -16.63
N GLY A 120 -11.46 19.22 -17.03
CA GLY A 120 -12.44 19.11 -18.10
C GLY A 120 -12.73 20.46 -18.76
N VAL A 121 -11.83 20.85 -19.66
CA VAL A 121 -12.07 21.77 -20.79
C VAL A 121 -12.28 23.25 -20.47
N ALA A 122 -11.18 23.99 -20.25
CA ALA A 122 -11.04 25.35 -20.78
C ALA A 122 -9.57 25.72 -20.89
N LYS A 123 -9.15 26.16 -22.08
CA LYS A 123 -7.84 26.78 -22.30
C LYS A 123 -7.80 28.08 -21.51
N PHE A 124 -7.23 28.06 -20.32
CA PHE A 124 -7.02 29.26 -19.51
C PHE A 124 -5.54 29.66 -19.62
N THR A 125 -5.26 30.65 -20.46
CA THR A 125 -4.00 31.39 -20.43
C THR A 125 -3.96 32.19 -19.14
N GLN A 126 -3.31 31.64 -18.11
CA GLN A 126 -3.12 32.33 -16.84
C GLN A 126 -1.83 33.16 -16.92
N THR A 127 -1.97 34.47 -17.11
CA THR A 127 -0.92 35.43 -16.84
C THR A 127 -0.62 35.43 -15.34
N ARG A 128 0.56 34.93 -14.99
CA ARG A 128 1.06 34.86 -13.62
C ARG A 128 1.55 36.24 -13.20
N THR A 129 0.72 37.01 -12.50
CA THR A 129 1.15 38.20 -11.78
C THR A 129 1.77 37.76 -10.46
N VAL A 130 3.10 37.92 -10.35
CA VAL A 130 3.85 37.61 -9.13
C VAL A 130 3.64 38.77 -8.16
N GLN A 131 2.78 38.61 -7.15
CA GLN A 131 2.77 39.50 -5.99
C GLN A 131 3.85 39.01 -5.02
N SER A 132 4.89 39.83 -4.86
CA SER A 132 5.93 39.64 -3.84
C SER A 132 5.33 39.88 -2.45
N VAL A 133 5.19 38.80 -1.68
CA VAL A 133 4.86 38.86 -0.25
C VAL A 133 6.15 39.19 0.51
N SER A 134 6.21 40.39 1.10
CA SER A 134 7.23 40.73 2.09
C SER A 134 6.93 39.99 3.39
N ILE A 135 7.81 39.05 3.76
CA ILE A 135 7.77 38.38 5.05
C ILE A 135 8.49 39.30 6.03
N GLN A 136 7.76 39.89 6.97
CA GLN A 136 8.36 40.62 8.10
C GLN A 136 8.84 39.60 9.13
N THR A 137 10.16 39.49 9.25
CA THR A 137 10.84 38.72 10.29
C THR A 137 10.60 39.41 11.63
N THR A 138 9.77 38.81 12.48
CA THR A 138 9.67 39.23 13.89
C THR A 138 10.64 38.39 14.72
N THR A 139 11.53 39.11 15.40
CA THR A 139 12.59 38.59 16.26
C THR A 139 11.99 37.95 17.51
N PRO A 140 12.36 36.71 17.89
CA PRO A 140 11.89 36.10 19.12
C PRO A 140 12.56 36.75 20.34
N GLU A 141 11.73 37.09 21.31
CA GLU A 141 12.07 37.68 22.61
C GLU A 141 12.76 36.63 23.52
N PRO A 142 13.87 36.96 24.19
CA PRO A 142 14.56 36.02 25.08
C PRO A 142 13.79 35.84 26.39
N SER A 143 13.40 34.60 26.69
CA SER A 143 12.78 34.21 27.96
C SER A 143 13.78 34.30 29.13
N PRO A 144 13.37 34.78 30.32
CA PRO A 144 14.23 34.91 31.49
C PRO A 144 14.45 33.58 32.22
N SER A 145 15.71 33.35 32.58
CA SER A 145 16.23 32.21 33.35
C SER A 145 15.62 32.14 34.75
N LEU A 146 15.11 30.98 35.14
CA LEU A 146 14.76 30.67 36.53
C LEU A 146 15.96 30.05 37.26
N PRO A 147 16.23 30.43 38.53
CA PRO A 147 17.29 29.83 39.33
C PRO A 147 16.87 28.46 39.88
N ILE A 148 17.72 27.46 39.64
CA ILE A 148 17.67 26.14 40.26
C ILE A 148 18.23 26.26 41.68
N ALA A 149 17.40 25.97 42.67
CA ALA A 149 17.82 25.76 44.05
C ALA A 149 17.55 24.30 44.44
N VAL A 150 18.62 23.54 44.59
CA VAL A 150 18.65 22.24 45.27
C VAL A 150 18.97 22.49 46.74
N PRO A 151 18.34 21.76 47.67
CA PRO A 151 19.15 20.94 48.56
C PRO A 151 18.57 19.53 48.82
N VAL A 152 19.51 18.58 48.82
CA VAL A 152 19.49 17.19 49.35
C VAL A 152 19.61 17.27 50.89
N PRO A 153 19.02 16.35 51.70
CA PRO A 153 19.74 15.17 52.21
C PRO A 153 18.88 13.88 52.37
N GLU A 154 19.45 12.70 52.09
CA GLU A 154 19.90 11.62 53.05
C GLU A 154 18.74 10.98 53.81
N GLU A 155 18.62 9.68 54.06
CA GLU A 155 19.30 8.42 53.76
C GLU A 155 18.21 7.35 54.04
N GLU A 156 18.35 6.13 53.52
CA GLU A 156 18.27 4.89 54.32
C GLU A 156 18.17 3.67 53.40
N ALA A 157 18.96 2.67 53.80
CA ALA A 157 19.32 1.46 53.11
C ALA A 157 18.15 0.51 52.83
N GLY A 158 18.30 -0.32 51.78
CA GLY A 158 17.35 -1.39 51.50
C GLY A 158 17.73 -2.25 50.30
N GLU A 159 18.78 -3.05 50.49
CA GLU A 159 18.99 -4.41 49.95
C GLU A 159 18.52 -4.82 48.54
N SER A 160 19.53 -5.24 47.77
CA SER A 160 19.59 -6.41 46.88
C SER A 160 18.60 -6.51 45.71
N VAL A 161 19.06 -6.14 44.51
CA VAL A 161 18.57 -6.73 43.26
C VAL A 161 19.73 -6.95 42.29
N ILE A 162 19.99 -8.22 42.05
CA ILE A 162 20.71 -8.91 40.97
C ILE A 162 21.02 -8.02 39.75
N GLU A 163 22.31 -7.74 39.54
CA GLU A 163 22.85 -7.24 38.27
C GLU A 163 22.86 -8.41 37.26
N GLN A 164 21.88 -8.43 36.36
CA GLN A 164 22.05 -9.05 35.05
C GLN A 164 22.42 -7.94 34.08
N GLU A 165 23.71 -7.86 33.74
CA GLU A 165 24.21 -7.12 32.58
C GLU A 165 23.62 -7.76 31.32
N GLU A 166 22.44 -7.29 30.89
CA GLU A 166 22.00 -7.49 29.52
C GLU A 166 22.64 -6.42 28.66
N ASP A 167 23.44 -6.88 27.70
CA ASP A 167 24.13 -6.14 26.66
C ASP A 167 23.10 -5.37 25.81
N VAL A 168 22.75 -4.15 26.24
CA VAL A 168 21.90 -3.23 25.48
C VAL A 168 22.74 -2.68 24.33
N THR A 169 22.78 -3.42 23.22
CA THR A 169 23.12 -2.81 21.93
C THR A 169 22.19 -1.62 21.71
N PRO A 170 22.72 -0.40 21.48
CA PRO A 170 21.88 0.75 21.21
C PRO A 170 21.07 0.47 19.94
N MET A 171 19.75 0.34 20.09
CA MET A 171 18.80 0.34 19.00
C MET A 171 19.04 1.60 18.19
N ARG A 172 19.65 1.40 17.03
CA ARG A 172 19.93 2.42 16.02
C ARG A 172 18.59 3.08 15.67
N THR A 173 18.37 4.29 16.17
CA THR A 173 17.23 5.13 15.83
C THR A 173 17.22 5.31 14.32
N LEU A 174 16.39 4.53 13.61
CA LEU A 174 16.13 4.74 12.19
C LEU A 174 15.22 5.95 12.09
N VAL A 175 15.85 7.13 12.05
CA VAL A 175 15.23 8.33 11.51
C VAL A 175 14.92 8.00 10.05
N TYR A 176 13.64 7.76 9.74
CA TYR A 176 13.19 7.57 8.38
C TYR A 176 13.35 8.89 7.61
N ASN A 177 14.52 9.10 7.02
CA ASN A 177 14.70 10.08 5.96
C ASN A 177 13.88 9.62 4.76
N VAL A 178 12.73 10.27 4.53
CA VAL A 178 11.84 10.04 3.39
C VAL A 178 12.54 10.33 2.06
N ASP A 179 13.68 11.02 2.09
CA ASP A 179 14.53 11.30 0.92
C ASP A 179 15.53 10.20 0.56
N GLN A 180 15.54 9.05 1.27
CA GLN A 180 16.37 7.89 0.94
C GLN A 180 15.53 6.66 0.58
N TYR A 181 14.56 6.80 -0.32
CA TYR A 181 14.20 5.68 -1.19
C TYR A 181 15.31 5.51 -2.24
N ALA A 182 16.43 4.92 -1.81
CA ALA A 182 17.27 4.18 -2.74
C ALA A 182 16.43 2.98 -3.24
N PRO A 183 16.28 2.78 -4.57
CA PRO A 183 15.52 1.66 -5.09
C PRO A 183 16.16 0.35 -4.60
N ILE A 184 15.42 -0.39 -3.78
CA ILE A 184 15.78 -1.74 -3.38
C ILE A 184 15.71 -2.61 -4.64
N GLY A 185 16.87 -3.00 -5.15
CA GLY A 185 17.03 -3.89 -6.30
C GLY A 185 16.95 -3.15 -7.62
N GLY A 186 18.03 -3.24 -8.41
CA GLY A 186 18.08 -2.69 -9.76
C GLY A 186 16.89 -3.17 -10.58
N GLN A 187 16.30 -2.27 -11.36
CA GLN A 187 15.22 -2.56 -12.30
C GLN A 187 15.58 -3.74 -13.24
N ASP A 188 16.86 -4.02 -13.39
CA ASP A 188 17.43 -5.12 -14.17
C ASP A 188 17.20 -6.51 -13.56
N ASP A 189 17.18 -6.66 -12.23
CA ASP A 189 17.00 -7.97 -11.58
C ASP A 189 15.55 -8.46 -11.67
N ILE A 190 14.59 -7.52 -11.60
CA ILE A 190 13.17 -7.84 -11.80
C ILE A 190 12.92 -8.20 -13.27
N ARG A 191 13.59 -7.51 -14.21
CA ARG A 191 13.49 -7.79 -15.64
C ARG A 191 14.08 -9.16 -15.99
N ALA A 192 15.21 -9.53 -15.40
CA ALA A 192 15.84 -10.84 -15.57
C ALA A 192 14.93 -12.00 -15.11
N GLY A 193 14.18 -11.82 -14.01
CA GLY A 193 13.21 -12.82 -13.54
C GLY A 193 12.05 -13.04 -14.52
N PHE A 194 11.54 -11.96 -15.13
CA PHE A 194 10.49 -12.06 -16.15
C PHE A 194 11.00 -12.68 -17.47
N ASP A 195 12.21 -12.36 -17.89
CA ASP A 195 12.81 -12.92 -19.11
C ASP A 195 13.12 -14.41 -18.94
N HIS A 196 13.58 -14.85 -17.77
CA HIS A 196 13.77 -16.28 -17.46
C HIS A 196 12.45 -17.07 -17.51
N THR A 197 11.39 -16.53 -16.91
CA THR A 197 10.06 -17.17 -16.91
C THR A 197 9.48 -17.24 -18.33
N ARG A 198 9.69 -16.19 -19.15
CA ARG A 198 9.26 -16.15 -20.55
C ARG A 198 10.03 -17.17 -21.39
N ALA A 199 11.34 -17.32 -21.17
CA ALA A 199 12.16 -18.32 -21.86
C ALA A 199 11.72 -19.75 -21.52
N GLN A 200 11.41 -20.02 -20.24
CA GLN A 200 10.93 -21.34 -19.81
C GLN A 200 9.60 -21.71 -20.48
N MET A 201 8.62 -20.79 -20.53
CA MET A 201 7.36 -21.06 -21.21
C MET A 201 7.52 -21.22 -22.74
N ALA A 202 8.48 -20.53 -23.35
CA ALA A 202 8.78 -20.70 -24.77
C ALA A 202 9.35 -22.09 -25.06
N ALA A 203 10.28 -22.57 -24.21
CA ALA A 203 10.85 -23.92 -24.32
C ALA A 203 9.80 -25.02 -24.10
N GLU A 204 8.92 -24.88 -23.11
CA GLU A 204 7.81 -25.82 -22.88
C GLU A 204 6.84 -25.86 -24.07
N ARG A 205 6.54 -24.70 -24.66
CA ARG A 205 5.68 -24.61 -25.85
C ARG A 205 6.33 -25.29 -27.07
N GLU A 206 7.62 -25.13 -27.28
CA GLU A 206 8.34 -25.81 -28.36
C GLU A 206 8.38 -27.32 -28.14
N ALA A 207 8.58 -27.79 -26.91
CA ALA A 207 8.55 -29.22 -26.59
C ALA A 207 7.18 -29.85 -26.91
N VAL A 208 6.09 -29.19 -26.55
CA VAL A 208 4.73 -29.66 -26.87
C VAL A 208 4.47 -29.67 -28.39
N LEU A 209 4.95 -28.66 -29.11
CA LEU A 209 4.83 -28.62 -30.57
C LEU A 209 5.65 -29.73 -31.24
N ALA A 210 6.84 -30.03 -30.74
CA ALA A 210 7.67 -31.11 -31.24
C ALA A 210 7.00 -32.48 -31.04
N GLU A 211 6.35 -32.71 -29.90
CA GLU A 211 5.59 -33.94 -29.62
C GLU A 211 4.38 -34.09 -30.57
N LEU A 212 3.67 -32.99 -30.83
CA LEU A 212 2.53 -32.98 -31.77
C LEU A 212 2.94 -33.18 -33.24
N VAL A 213 4.14 -32.74 -33.63
CA VAL A 213 4.66 -32.94 -34.99
C VAL A 213 5.26 -34.34 -35.15
N GLY A 214 5.96 -34.85 -34.13
CA GLY A 214 6.55 -36.19 -34.14
C GLY A 214 5.51 -37.30 -34.21
N THR A 215 4.35 -37.13 -33.57
CA THR A 215 3.24 -38.08 -33.61
C THR A 215 2.54 -38.17 -34.97
N ARG A 216 2.75 -37.21 -35.88
CA ARG A 216 2.18 -37.22 -37.25
C ARG A 216 3.03 -37.93 -38.31
N SER A 217 4.28 -38.31 -38.01
CA SER A 217 5.16 -39.03 -38.95
C SER A 217 5.09 -40.56 -38.83
N LEU A 218 4.26 -41.10 -37.95
CA LEU A 218 4.13 -42.56 -37.70
C LEU A 218 2.76 -43.13 -38.11
N GLN A 219 1.95 -42.39 -38.86
CA GLN A 219 0.72 -42.88 -39.52
C GLN A 219 0.88 -42.81 -41.04
#